data_AF-A0A562GTU9-F1
#
_entry.id   AF-A0A562GTU9-F1
#
_cell.length_a   1.000
_cell.length_b   1.000
_cell.length_c   1.000
_cell.angle_alpha   90.00
_cell.angle_beta   90.00
_cell.angle_gamma   90.00
#
_symmetry.space_group_name_H-M   'P 1'
#
loop_
_entity.id
_entity.type
_entity.pdbx_description
1 polymer ?
#
loop_
_entity_poly.entity_id
_entity_poly.type
_entity_poly.pdbx_seq_one_letter_code
_entity_poly.pdbx_strand_id
1 'polypeptide(L)' 'MQTTMRHFLIDNIPVEASPSLSHEEITTLLNDISQSWIWEGRQLGRVEFFRQGQWVHVCMYEKPSTLLIPLSNHIKE' A
#
# COMPACT_ATOMS: atom_id res chain seq x y z
N MET A 1 -19.60 12.09 1.03
CA MET A 1 -18.52 13.10 0.84
C MET A 1 -17.33 12.37 0.25
N GLN A 2 -16.81 12.80 -0.90
CA GLN A 2 -15.55 12.27 -1.41
C GLN A 2 -14.44 12.78 -0.49
N THR A 3 -13.83 11.90 0.29
CA THR A 3 -12.64 12.23 1.07
C THR A 3 -11.48 12.35 0.09
N THR A 4 -11.00 13.57 -0.17
CA THR A 4 -9.80 13.76 -0.99
C THR A 4 -8.62 13.11 -0.28
N MET A 5 -7.98 12.14 -0.93
CA MET A 5 -6.78 11.47 -0.42
C MET A 5 -5.54 12.14 -0.98
N ARG A 6 -4.45 12.18 -0.19
CA ARG A 6 -3.12 12.56 -0.68
C ARG A 6 -2.40 11.31 -1.14
N HIS A 7 -1.71 11.40 -2.28
CA HIS A 7 -0.87 10.33 -2.82
C HIS A 7 0.58 10.80 -2.83
N PHE A 8 1.49 9.99 -2.28
CA PHE A 8 2.93 10.27 -2.26
C PHE A 8 3.73 9.00 -1.99
N LEU A 9 5.06 9.11 -2.01
CA LEU A 9 5.98 8.02 -1.70
C LEU A 9 6.68 8.27 -0.36
N ILE A 10 6.80 7.23 0.45
CA ILE A 10 7.76 7.15 1.55
C ILE A 10 8.63 5.92 1.28
N ASP A 11 9.95 6.08 1.20
CA ASP A 11 10.90 4.98 0.97
C ASP A 11 10.56 4.06 -0.20
N ASN A 12 10.08 4.66 -1.30
CA ASN A 12 9.59 3.98 -2.52
C ASN A 12 8.31 3.14 -2.34
N ILE A 13 7.61 3.29 -1.22
CA ILE A 13 6.31 2.68 -0.97
C ILE A 13 5.22 3.72 -1.31
N PRO A 14 4.34 3.44 -2.29
CA PRO A 14 3.13 4.22 -2.53
C PRO A 14 2.25 4.28 -1.30
N VAL A 15 1.91 5.51 -0.89
CA VAL A 15 1.03 5.81 0.23
C VAL A 15 -0.13 6.66 -0.26
N GLU A 16 -1.35 6.22 0.06
CA GLU A 16 -2.54 7.07 0.00
C GLU A 16 -3.00 7.38 1.42
N ALA A 17 -3.15 8.65 1.78
CA ALA A 17 -3.52 9.01 3.14
C ALA A 17 -4.52 10.15 3.23
N SER A 18 -5.38 10.08 4.25
CA SER A 18 -6.26 11.18 4.64
C SER A 18 -5.44 12.46 4.88
N PRO A 19 -5.90 13.64 4.42
CA PRO A 19 -5.19 14.90 4.62
C PRO A 19 -5.01 15.29 6.09
N SER A 20 -5.89 14.80 6.95
CA SER A 20 -5.87 15.03 8.40
C SER A 20 -4.76 14.29 9.13
N LEU A 21 -4.10 13.32 8.50
CA LEU A 21 -2.95 12.63 9.09
C LEU A 21 -1.69 13.45 8.83
N SER A 22 -0.86 13.65 9.84
CA SER A 22 0.46 14.24 9.65
C SER A 22 1.39 13.29 8.90
N HIS A 23 2.44 13.83 8.29
CA HIS A 23 3.46 12.99 7.66
C HIS A 23 4.17 12.11 8.71
N GLU A 24 4.40 12.64 9.91
CA GLU A 24 5.03 11.90 11.02
C GLU A 24 4.18 10.71 11.48
N GLU A 25 2.86 10.90 11.70
CA GLU A 25 1.95 9.79 12.04
C GLU A 25 2.00 8.69 10.97
N ILE A 26 2.02 9.07 9.69
CA ILE A 26 2.06 8.13 8.56
C ILE A 26 3.39 7.39 8.53
N THR A 27 4.52 8.08 8.70
CA THR A 27 5.86 7.48 8.69
C THR A 27 6.04 6.50 9.85
N THR A 28 5.58 6.85 11.06
CA THR A 28 5.63 5.95 12.21
C THR A 28 4.81 4.68 11.96
N LEU A 29 3.56 4.83 11.51
CA LEU A 29 2.70 3.68 11.18
C LEU A 29 3.32 2.81 10.07
N LEU A 30 3.87 3.43 9.03
CA LEU A 30 4.49 2.72 7.92
C LEU A 30 5.72 1.94 8.36
N ASN A 31 6.54 2.48 9.26
CA ASN A 31 7.69 1.78 9.84
C ASN A 31 7.26 0.54 10.63
N ASP A 32 6.25 0.68 11.49
CA ASP A 32 5.73 -0.43 12.29
C ASP A 32 5.17 -1.55 11.39
N ILE A 33 4.38 -1.18 10.38
CA ILE A 33 3.84 -2.13 9.39
C ILE A 33 4.96 -2.81 8.62
N SER A 34 5.92 -2.04 8.11
CA SER A 34 7.03 -2.56 7.32
C SER A 34 7.88 -3.55 8.11
N GLN A 35 8.16 -3.25 9.38
CA GLN A 35 8.86 -4.17 10.27
C GLN A 35 8.08 -5.47 10.47
N SER A 36 6.77 -5.39 10.77
CA SER A 36 5.93 -6.58 10.92
C SER A 36 5.92 -7.46 9.67
N TRP A 37 5.84 -6.85 8.49
CA TRP A 37 5.82 -7.58 7.22
C TRP A 37 7.16 -8.25 6.90
N ILE A 38 8.28 -7.61 7.23
CA ILE A 38 9.61 -8.22 7.10
C ILE A 38 9.71 -9.49 7.95
N TRP A 39 9.16 -9.49 9.17
CA TRP A 39 9.12 -10.70 10.02
C TRP A 39 8.27 -11.83 9.43
N GLU A 40 7.25 -11.49 8.65
CA GLU A 40 6.42 -12.46 7.92
C GLU A 40 7.05 -12.92 6.60
N GLY A 41 8.22 -12.39 6.21
CA GLY A 41 8.86 -12.66 4.92
C GLY A 41 8.12 -12.05 3.72
N ARG A 42 7.29 -11.03 3.95
CA ARG A 42 6.45 -10.37 2.95
C ARG A 42 7.03 -9.01 2.56
N GLN A 43 6.71 -8.55 1.36
CA GLN A 43 7.13 -7.23 0.87
C GLN A 43 5.94 -6.31 0.73
N LEU A 44 5.94 -5.19 1.46
CA LEU A 44 4.89 -4.18 1.35
C LEU A 44 4.99 -3.49 -0.01
N GLY A 45 3.87 -3.43 -0.74
CA GLY A 45 3.78 -2.88 -2.08
C GLY A 45 3.06 -1.54 -2.17
N ARG A 46 2.01 -1.35 -1.37
CA ARG A 46 1.26 -0.09 -1.21
C ARG A 46 0.58 -0.08 0.14
N VAL A 47 0.37 1.10 0.71
CA VAL A 47 -0.46 1.27 1.91
C VAL A 47 -1.46 2.42 1.74
N GLU A 48 -2.61 2.27 2.38
CA GLU A 48 -3.64 3.30 2.43
C GLU A 48 -4.05 3.58 3.89
N PHE A 49 -4.15 4.84 4.27
CA PHE A 49 -4.51 5.30 5.61
C PHE A 49 -5.78 6.19 5.58
N PHE A 50 -6.86 5.70 6.18
CA PHE A 50 -8.13 6.43 6.27
C PHE A 50 -8.44 6.81 7.72
N ARG A 51 -8.45 8.12 8.03
CA ARG A 51 -8.84 8.60 9.36
C ARG A 51 -10.36 8.48 9.52
N GLN A 52 -10.81 7.79 10.57
CA GLN A 52 -12.22 7.74 10.99
C GLN A 52 -12.31 8.18 12.46
N GLY A 53 -12.50 9.48 12.67
CA GLY A 53 -12.49 10.06 14.02
C GLY A 53 -11.13 9.90 14.69
N GLN A 54 -11.08 9.13 15.78
CA GLN A 54 -9.84 8.80 16.50
C GLN A 54 -9.13 7.55 15.96
N TRP A 55 -9.73 6.85 15.00
CA TRP A 55 -9.20 5.62 14.42
C TRP A 55 -8.55 5.88 13.07
N VAL A 56 -7.65 4.99 12.68
CA VAL A 56 -7.09 4.93 11.32
C VAL A 56 -7.34 3.53 10.77
N HIS A 57 -8.07 3.44 9.66
CA HIS A 57 -8.12 2.22 8.87
C HIS A 57 -6.86 2.13 8.03
N VAL A 58 -6.23 0.96 8.05
CA VAL A 58 -5.01 0.69 7.30
C VAL A 58 -5.29 -0.43 6.31
N CYS A 59 -5.15 -0.14 5.01
CA CYS A 59 -5.19 -1.17 3.97
C CYS A 59 -3.77 -1.41 3.47
N MET A 60 -3.29 -2.65 3.62
CA MET A 60 -1.92 -3.04 3.27
C MET A 60 -1.97 -3.97 2.06
N TYR A 61 -1.22 -3.63 1.02
CA TYR A 61 -1.16 -4.40 -0.22
C TYR A 61 0.24 -4.94 -0.39
N GLU A 62 0.31 -6.23 -0.68
CA GLU A 62 1.58 -6.89 -0.94
C GLU A 62 2.12 -6.52 -2.31
N LYS A 63 3.45 -6.45 -2.41
CA LYS A 63 4.12 -6.22 -3.68
C LYS A 63 3.69 -7.32 -4.66
N PRO A 64 3.19 -6.96 -5.85
CA PRO A 64 2.70 -7.96 -6.78
C PRO A 64 3.84 -8.83 -7.29
N SER A 65 3.60 -10.14 -7.32
CA SER A 65 4.41 -11.08 -8.09
C SER A 65 4.15 -10.86 -9.58
N THR A 66 5.19 -10.56 -10.33
CA THR A 66 5.09 -10.41 -11.79
C THR A 66 5.45 -11.73 -12.44
N LEU A 67 4.55 -12.29 -13.24
CA LEU A 67 4.78 -13.50 -14.02
C LEU A 67 4.62 -13.18 -15.51
N LEU A 68 5.62 -13.57 -16.31
CA LEU A 68 5.50 -13.55 -17.76
C LEU A 68 4.88 -14.88 -18.21
N ILE A 69 3.67 -14.83 -18.75
CA ILE A 69 2.99 -15.99 -19.32
C ILE A 69 2.94 -15.89 -20.85
N PRO A 70 3.19 -16.96 -21.60
CA PRO A 70 3.04 -16.94 -23.05
C PRO A 70 1.56 -16.83 -23.41
N LEU A 71 1.22 -15.92 -24.32
CA LEU A 71 -0.15 -15.74 -24.83
C LEU A 71 -0.59 -16.84 -25.81
N SER A 72 0.20 -17.90 -25.99
CA SER A 72 0.17 -18.87 -27.10
C SER A 72 -1.22 -19.08 -27.72
N ASN A 73 -1.33 -18.53 -28.93
CA ASN A 73 -2.42 -18.58 -29.92
C ASN A 73 -3.38 -19.77 -29.79
N HIS A 74 -4.62 -19.50 -29.36
CA HIS A 74 -5.78 -20.35 -29.66
C HIS A 74 -6.18 -20.32 -31.14
N ILE A 75 -5.23 -20.19 -32.07
CA ILE A 75 -5.48 -20.42 -33.48
C ILE A 75 -5.11 -21.88 -33.72
N LYS A 76 -6.12 -22.76 -33.61
CA LYS A 76 -6.05 -24.10 -34.19
C LYS A 76 -5.89 -23.91 -35.71
N GLU A 77 -4.84 -24.51 -36.27
CA GLU A 77 -4.78 -24.81 -37.71
C GLU A 77 -5.95 -25.69 -38.14
#